data_AF-A0A9P3ZFX2-F1
#
_entry.id   AF-A0A9P3ZFX2-F1
#
_cell.length_a   1.000
_cell.length_b   1.000
_cell.length_c   1.000
_cell.angle_alpha   90.00
_cell.angle_beta   90.00
_cell.angle_gamma   90.00
#
_symmetry.space_group_name_H-M   'P 1'
#
loop_
_entity.id
_entity.type
_entity.pdbx_description
1 polymer ?
#
loop_
_entity_poly.entity_id
_entity_poly.type
_entity_poly.pdbx_seq_one_letter_code
_entity_poly.pdbx_strand_id
1 'polypeptide(L)'
;MRAFTEANKKSKYQEQTNNARKSEASNCPICNTDLQYDHQTHIWNYKDMVGDHIIPWSKGGKTERGNLQMLYKHHNSLKSNY
;
A
#
# COMPACT_ATOMS: atom_id res chain seq x y z
N MET A 1 -10.77 -15.38 -6.85
CA MET A 1 -10.74 -14.55 -5.61
C MET A 1 -9.91 -13.31 -5.90
N ARG A 2 -10.45 -12.11 -5.64
CA ARG A 2 -9.77 -10.81 -5.89
C ARG A 2 -9.06 -10.25 -4.65
N ALA A 3 -9.10 -10.99 -3.53
CA ALA A 3 -8.55 -10.57 -2.26
C ALA A 3 -7.22 -11.27 -1.98
N PHE A 4 -6.26 -10.51 -1.48
CA PHE A 4 -5.00 -11.05 -0.96
C PHE A 4 -5.21 -11.73 0.39
N THR A 5 -4.46 -12.79 0.66
CA THR A 5 -4.47 -13.47 1.96
C THR A 5 -3.92 -12.57 3.06
N GLU A 6 -4.35 -12.78 4.31
CA GLU A 6 -3.81 -12.05 5.47
C GLU A 6 -2.29 -12.23 5.62
N ALA A 7 -1.78 -13.44 5.33
CA ALA A 7 -0.35 -13.72 5.37
C ALA A 7 0.43 -12.84 4.39
N ASN A 8 -0.07 -12.70 3.15
CA ASN A 8 0.54 -11.82 2.15
C ASN A 8 0.49 -10.35 2.58
N LYS A 9 -0.65 -9.88 3.11
CA LYS A 9 -0.80 -8.50 3.59
C LYS A 9 0.15 -8.18 4.75
N LYS A 10 0.22 -9.04 5.76
CA LYS A 10 1.14 -8.87 6.89
C LYS A 10 2.60 -8.85 6.46
N SER A 11 2.99 -9.78 5.58
CA SER A 11 4.36 -9.84 5.08
C SER A 11 4.72 -8.61 4.23
N LYS A 12 3.84 -8.17 3.32
CA LYS A 12 4.07 -6.96 2.52
C LYS A 12 4.08 -5.69 3.38
N TYR A 13 3.24 -5.60 4.41
CA TYR A 13 3.28 -4.51 5.38
C TYR A 13 4.63 -4.41 6.08
N GLN A 14 5.17 -5.53 6.58
CA GLN A 14 6.48 -5.57 7.23
C GLN A 14 7.59 -5.15 6.25
N GLU A 15 7.55 -5.68 5.03
CA GLU A 15 8.49 -5.34 3.96
C GLU A 15 8.48 -3.83 3.65
N GLN A 16 7.30 -3.25 3.37
CA GLN A 16 7.16 -1.82 3.10
C GLN A 16 7.57 -0.96 4.30
N THR A 17 7.17 -1.34 5.52
CA THR A 17 7.48 -0.57 6.74
C THR A 17 8.97 -0.58 7.05
N ASN A 18 9.65 -1.72 6.87
CA ASN A 18 11.10 -1.81 7.07
C ASN A 18 11.86 -0.98 6.06
N ASN A 19 11.43 -0.97 4.80
CA ASN A 19 12.04 -0.14 3.76
C ASN A 19 11.81 1.35 4.04
N ALA A 20 10.57 1.73 4.35
CA ALA A 20 10.17 3.10 4.68
C ALA A 20 10.97 3.69 5.84
N ARG A 21 11.21 2.91 6.91
CA ARG A 21 12.06 3.34 8.04
C ARG A 21 13.52 3.58 7.66
N LYS A 22 14.06 2.78 6.72
CA LYS A 22 15.45 2.94 6.26
C LYS A 22 15.62 4.14 5.33
N SER A 23 14.57 4.49 4.60
CA SER A 23 14.58 5.59 3.63
C SER A 23 13.92 6.87 4.16
N GLU A 24 13.59 6.93 5.45
CA GLU A 24 12.86 8.05 6.08
C GLU A 24 11.61 8.47 5.27
N ALA A 25 10.84 7.49 4.80
CA ALA A 25 9.65 7.69 3.98
C ALA A 25 8.42 7.04 4.62
N SER A 26 7.24 7.26 4.05
CA SER A 26 6.01 6.60 4.44
C SER A 26 5.98 5.16 3.95
N ASN A 27 5.37 4.30 4.74
CA ASN A 27 5.06 2.93 4.33
C ASN A 27 3.85 2.86 3.39
N CYS A 28 3.18 3.98 3.09
CA CYS A 28 2.23 4.11 1.99
C CYS A 28 2.91 4.79 0.78
N PRO A 29 3.03 4.11 -0.38
CA PRO A 29 3.63 4.70 -1.58
C PRO A 29 2.97 5.99 -2.07
N ILE A 30 1.67 6.16 -1.85
CA ILE A 30 0.94 7.38 -2.26
C ILE A 30 1.31 8.56 -1.36
N CYS A 31 1.43 8.37 -0.03
CA CYS A 31 1.92 9.39 0.90
C CYS A 31 3.30 9.94 0.50
N ASN A 32 4.17 9.11 -0.09
CA ASN A 32 5.51 9.54 -0.51
C ASN A 32 5.47 10.56 -1.66
N THR A 33 4.38 10.59 -2.43
CA THR A 33 4.19 11.49 -3.57
C THR A 33 3.15 12.58 -3.32
N ASP A 34 2.42 12.48 -2.21
CA ASP A 34 1.39 13.44 -1.81
C ASP A 34 2.06 14.60 -1.08
N LEU A 35 2.16 15.73 -1.77
CA LEU A 35 2.75 16.97 -1.26
C LEU A 35 1.74 17.88 -0.57
N GLN A 36 0.45 17.50 -0.58
CA GLN A 36 -0.61 18.33 0.00
C GLN A 36 -0.60 18.27 1.53
N TYR A 37 -0.14 17.17 2.12
CA TYR A 37 -0.14 16.95 3.58
C TYR A 37 1.23 16.50 4.10
N ASP A 38 1.46 16.69 5.40
CA ASP A 38 2.69 16.28 6.09
C ASP A 38 2.64 14.82 6.54
N HIS A 39 2.78 13.91 5.58
CA HIS A 39 2.70 12.46 5.80
C HIS A 39 3.72 11.65 4.99
N GLN A 40 4.65 12.31 4.29
CA GLN A 40 5.66 11.67 3.43
C GLN A 40 6.64 10.79 4.20
N THR A 41 6.76 10.98 5.51
CA THR A 41 7.61 10.19 6.40
C THR A 41 6.79 9.39 7.44
N HIS A 42 5.46 9.48 7.38
CA HIS A 42 4.58 8.87 8.36
C HIS A 42 4.50 7.36 8.19
N ILE A 43 4.70 6.62 9.29
CA ILE A 43 4.57 5.15 9.32
C ILE A 43 3.19 4.77 9.86
N TRP A 44 2.29 4.36 8.96
CA TRP A 44 0.94 3.91 9.32
C TRP A 44 0.98 2.54 9.99
N ASN A 45 0.11 2.32 10.99
CA ASN A 45 -0.05 1.00 11.59
C ASN A 45 -0.78 0.05 10.63
N TYR A 46 -0.55 -1.26 10.77
CA TYR A 46 -1.21 -2.28 9.94
C TYR A 46 -2.74 -2.12 9.88
N LYS A 47 -3.38 -1.78 11.01
CA LYS A 47 -4.83 -1.57 11.12
C LYS A 47 -5.35 -0.41 10.26
N ASP A 48 -4.49 0.54 9.91
CA ASP A 48 -4.81 1.74 9.14
C ASP A 48 -4.44 1.58 7.66
N MET A 49 -3.92 0.40 7.30
CA MET A 49 -3.52 0.06 5.95
C MET A 49 -4.39 -1.05 5.36
N VAL A 50 -4.46 -1.08 4.03
CA VAL A 50 -5.17 -2.11 3.27
C VAL A 50 -4.30 -2.59 2.12
N GLY A 51 -4.40 -3.88 1.82
CA GLY A 51 -3.71 -4.48 0.69
C GLY A 51 -4.48 -4.24 -0.59
N ASP A 52 -3.83 -3.67 -1.59
CA ASP A 52 -4.40 -3.34 -2.89
C ASP A 52 -3.44 -3.69 -4.03
N HIS A 53 -3.95 -3.71 -5.26
CA HIS A 53 -3.16 -4.04 -6.43
C HIS A 53 -2.27 -2.87 -6.88
N ILE A 54 -1.04 -3.16 -7.31
CA ILE A 54 -0.16 -2.17 -7.97
C ILE A 54 -0.73 -1.85 -9.35
N ILE A 55 -0.87 -2.87 -10.18
CA ILE A 55 -1.57 -2.83 -11.46
C ILE A 55 -3.04 -3.17 -11.18
N PRO A 56 -4.00 -2.27 -11.50
CA PRO A 56 -5.41 -2.55 -11.27
C PRO A 56 -5.91 -3.70 -12.15
N TRP A 57 -6.97 -4.38 -11.70
CA TRP A 57 -7.54 -5.53 -12.40
C TRP A 57 -7.99 -5.21 -13.83
N SER A 58 -8.57 -4.03 -14.04
CA SER A 58 -8.99 -3.52 -15.35
C SER A 58 -7.87 -3.44 -16.37
N LYS A 59 -6.62 -3.33 -15.92
CA LYS A 59 -5.39 -3.34 -16.73
C LYS A 59 -4.67 -4.68 -16.72
N GLY A 60 -5.35 -5.75 -16.32
CA GLY A 60 -4.81 -7.12 -16.29
C GLY A 60 -4.05 -7.48 -15.01
N GLY A 61 -4.14 -6.67 -13.96
CA GLY A 61 -3.50 -6.94 -12.67
C GLY A 61 -3.99 -8.22 -12.01
N LYS A 62 -3.04 -9.10 -11.64
CA LYS A 62 -3.32 -10.38 -10.97
C LYS A 62 -3.29 -10.25 -9.45
N THR A 63 -4.05 -11.10 -8.76
CA THR A 63 -4.01 -11.17 -7.28
C THR A 63 -2.86 -12.09 -6.86
N GLU A 64 -1.65 -11.52 -6.83
CA GLU A 64 -0.42 -12.22 -6.48
C GLU A 64 0.51 -11.32 -5.66
N ARG A 65 1.42 -11.91 -4.88
CA ARG A 65 2.29 -11.14 -3.95
C ARG A 65 3.07 -10.01 -4.64
N GLY A 66 3.52 -10.24 -5.88
CA GLY A 66 4.26 -9.24 -6.66
C GLY A 66 3.42 -8.01 -7.02
N ASN A 67 2.10 -8.18 -7.12
CA ASN A 67 1.17 -7.10 -7.43
C ASN A 67 0.47 -6.54 -6.18
N LEU A 68 0.87 -6.95 -4.97
CA LEU A 68 0.31 -6.46 -3.70
C LEU A 68 1.13 -5.27 -3.20
N GLN A 69 0.44 -4.19 -2.84
CA GLN A 69 0.97 -3.09 -2.03
C GLN A 69 0.06 -2.80 -0.85
N MET A 70 0.62 -2.29 0.25
CA MET A 70 -0.15 -1.75 1.37
C MET A 70 -0.32 -0.24 1.18
N LEU A 71 -1.57 0.24 1.28
CA LEU A 71 -1.93 1.64 1.18
C LEU A 71 -2.61 2.11 2.45
N TYR A 72 -2.41 3.39 2.83
CA TYR A 72 -3.24 4.03 3.84
C TYR A 72 -4.71 4.00 3.38
N LYS A 73 -5.62 3.65 4.29
CA LYS A 73 -7.06 3.47 3.99
C LYS A 73 -7.67 4.63 3.20
N HIS A 74 -7.31 5.87 3.56
CA HIS A 74 -7.81 7.04 2.86
C HIS A 74 -7.36 7.08 1.40
N HIS A 75 -6.06 6.93 1.12
CA HIS A 75 -5.55 6.91 -0.25
C HIS A 75 -6.09 5.74 -1.06
N ASN A 76 -6.28 4.57 -0.43
CA ASN A 76 -6.95 3.45 -1.09
C ASN A 76 -8.41 3.78 -1.47
N SER A 77 -9.15 4.48 -0.61
CA SER A 77 -10.54 4.87 -0.89
C SER A 77 -10.68 5.88 -2.02
N LEU A 78 -9.65 6.70 -2.26
CA LEU A 78 -9.60 7.68 -3.35
C LEU A 78 -9.13 7.07 -4.68
N LYS A 79 -8.57 5.85 -4.65
CA LYS A 79 -8.05 5.20 -5.85
C LYS A 79 -9.22 4.77 -6.74
N SER A 80 -9.29 5.35 -7.93
CA SER A 80 -10.30 5.00 -8.94
C SER A 80 -9.89 3.69 -9.63
N ASN A 81 -10.72 2.65 -9.52
CA ASN A 81 -10.42 1.28 -9.96
C ASN A 81 -10.64 1.01 -11.47
N TYR A 82 -10.33 1.99 -12.34
CA TYR A 82 -10.46 1.86 -13.80
C TYR A 82 -9.14 1.54 -14.50
#